data_AF-A0A2V8NHM3-F1
#
_entry.id   AF-A0A2V8NHM3-F1
#
_cell.length_a   1.000
_cell.length_b   1.000
_cell.length_c   1.000
_cell.angle_alpha   90.00
_cell.angle_beta   90.00
_cell.angle_gamma   90.00
#
_symmetry.space_group_name_H-M   'P 1'
#
loop_
_entity.id
_entity.type
_entity.pdbx_description
1 polymer ?
#
loop_
_entity_poly.entity_id
_entity_poly.type
_entity_poly.pdbx_seq_one_letter_code
_entity_poly.pdbx_strand_id
1 'polypeptide(L)'
;MRAYRRALRFVSESPAGHVAEAEARFFPGISADVVAASISRYQRLGNWRLDPAITREQYEAALDVFLHAGVFRERFPFEDVVVPPPA
;
A
#
# COMPACT_ATOMS: atom_id res chain seq x y z
N MET A 1 8.02 -11.38 7.33
CA MET A 1 8.11 -10.00 6.80
C MET A 1 9.29 -9.68 5.88
N ARG A 2 10.41 -10.42 5.89
CA ARG A 2 11.60 -10.10 5.07
C ARG A 2 11.32 -9.85 3.58
N ALA A 3 10.58 -10.74 2.91
CA ALA A 3 10.27 -10.60 1.49
C ALA A 3 9.40 -9.37 1.20
N TYR A 4 8.39 -9.12 2.03
CA TYR A 4 7.52 -7.95 1.89
C TYR A 4 8.29 -6.63 2.06
N ARG A 5 9.16 -6.51 3.07
CA ARG A 5 10.03 -5.33 3.25
C ARG A 5 10.96 -5.11 2.03
N ARG A 6 11.45 -6.19 1.41
CA ARG A 6 12.23 -6.10 0.16
C ARG A 6 11.37 -5.62 -1.01
N ALA A 7 10.14 -6.10 -1.12
CA ALA A 7 9.21 -5.67 -2.16
C ALA A 7 8.84 -4.18 -2.01
N LEU A 8 8.54 -3.72 -0.78
CA LEU A 8 8.31 -2.29 -0.49
C LEU A 8 9.48 -1.42 -0.94
N ARG A 9 10.71 -1.84 -0.59
CA ARG A 9 11.91 -1.15 -1.05
C ARG A 9 12.02 -1.12 -2.56
N PHE A 10 11.81 -2.27 -3.21
CA PHE A 10 11.85 -2.38 -4.66
C PHE A 10 10.87 -1.42 -5.34
N VAL A 11 9.60 -1.39 -4.93
CA VAL A 11 8.59 -0.53 -5.56
C VAL A 11 8.81 0.95 -5.27
N SER A 12 9.34 1.29 -4.08
CA SER A 12 9.57 2.68 -3.69
C SER A 12 10.83 3.28 -4.28
N GLU A 13 11.91 2.51 -4.41
CA GLU A 13 13.25 3.02 -4.75
C GLU A 13 13.68 2.74 -6.20
N SER A 14 13.05 1.78 -6.89
CA SER A 14 13.42 1.45 -8.29
C SER A 14 12.80 2.42 -9.30
N PRO A 15 13.39 2.58 -10.50
CA PRO A 15 12.75 3.28 -11.60
C PRO A 15 11.37 2.68 -11.92
N ALA A 16 10.36 3.53 -12.11
CA ALA A 16 8.98 3.09 -12.32
C ALA A 16 8.82 2.13 -13.51
N GLY A 17 9.61 2.30 -14.58
CA GLY A 17 9.63 1.38 -15.72
C GLY A 17 10.09 -0.04 -15.35
N HIS A 18 11.11 -0.16 -14.50
CA HIS A 18 11.60 -1.46 -14.03
C HIS A 18 10.57 -2.18 -13.15
N VAL A 19 9.85 -1.43 -12.31
CA VAL A 19 8.73 -1.98 -11.53
C VAL A 19 7.57 -2.39 -12.47
N ALA A 20 7.27 -1.58 -13.49
CA ALA A 20 6.22 -1.89 -14.46
C ALA A 20 6.51 -3.17 -15.24
N GLU A 21 7.76 -3.40 -15.66
CA GLU A 21 8.17 -4.64 -16.30
C GLU A 21 7.94 -5.87 -15.41
N ALA A 22 8.31 -5.78 -14.13
CA ALA A 22 8.10 -6.87 -13.16
C ALA A 22 6.62 -7.19 -12.95
N GLU A 23 5.76 -6.17 -12.99
CA GLU A 23 4.33 -6.28 -12.73
C GLU A 23 3.48 -6.50 -14.00
N ALA A 24 4.05 -6.35 -15.20
CA ALA A 24 3.30 -6.29 -16.46
C ALA A 24 2.33 -7.47 -16.68
N ARG A 25 2.76 -8.68 -16.27
CA ARG A 25 1.94 -9.91 -16.35
C ARG A 25 0.64 -9.85 -15.54
N PHE A 26 0.55 -8.97 -14.54
CA PHE A 26 -0.64 -8.80 -13.70
C PHE A 26 -1.62 -7.76 -14.25
N PHE A 27 -1.24 -7.02 -15.30
CA PHE A 27 -2.06 -5.98 -15.93
C PHE A 27 -2.30 -6.27 -17.43
N PRO A 28 -2.94 -7.42 -17.77
CA PRO A 28 -3.22 -7.75 -19.17
C PRO A 28 -4.11 -6.68 -19.81
N GLY A 29 -3.73 -6.24 -21.01
CA GLY A 29 -4.47 -5.21 -21.75
C GLY A 29 -4.18 -3.77 -21.33
N ILE A 30 -3.28 -3.54 -20.37
CA ILE A 30 -2.80 -2.20 -20.01
C ILE A 30 -1.41 -1.98 -20.60
N SER A 31 -1.20 -0.84 -21.25
CA SER A 31 0.13 -0.47 -21.76
C SER A 31 1.16 -0.38 -20.63
N ALA A 32 2.36 -0.89 -20.85
CA ALA A 32 3.48 -0.78 -19.91
C ALA A 32 3.77 0.68 -19.53
N ASP A 33 3.61 1.62 -20.47
CA ASP A 33 3.80 3.06 -20.21
C ASP A 33 2.76 3.60 -19.21
N VAL A 34 1.52 3.12 -19.29
CA VAL A 34 0.45 3.49 -18.35
C VAL A 34 0.72 2.92 -16.96
N VAL A 35 1.20 1.68 -16.89
CA VAL A 35 1.61 1.05 -15.63
C VAL A 35 2.78 1.82 -15.00
N ALA A 36 3.82 2.14 -15.78
CA ALA A 36 4.98 2.91 -15.33
C ALA A 36 4.59 4.32 -14.87
N ALA A 37 3.73 5.03 -15.62
CA ALA A 37 3.23 6.35 -15.23
C ALA A 37 2.44 6.30 -13.92
N SER A 38 1.63 5.25 -13.72
CA SER A 38 0.89 5.02 -12.49
C SER A 38 1.83 4.79 -11.32
N ILE A 39 2.79 3.87 -11.46
CA ILE A 39 3.80 3.59 -10.42
C ILE A 39 4.55 4.87 -10.04
N SER A 40 5.02 5.64 -11.03
CA SER A 40 5.72 6.90 -10.80
C SER A 40 4.89 7.90 -10.00
N ARG A 41 3.58 7.96 -10.25
CA ARG A 41 2.65 8.78 -9.47
C ARG A 41 2.54 8.29 -8.03
N TYR A 42 2.37 6.99 -7.79
CA TYR A 42 2.31 6.42 -6.44
C TYR A 42 3.61 6.60 -5.65
N GLN A 43 4.78 6.51 -6.30
CA GLN A 43 6.08 6.84 -5.70
C GLN A 43 6.11 8.29 -5.19
N ARG A 44 5.67 9.26 -6.01
CA ARG A 44 5.64 10.68 -5.62
C ARG A 44 4.65 10.99 -4.50
N LEU A 45 3.56 10.23 -4.39
CA LEU A 45 2.58 10.39 -3.30
C LEU A 45 3.11 9.85 -1.96
N GLY A 46 4.18 9.05 -1.97
CA GLY A 46 4.73 8.47 -0.74
C GLY A 46 3.87 7.34 -0.16
N ASN A 47 3.05 6.68 -0.99
CA ASN A 47 2.09 5.68 -0.54
C ASN A 47 2.74 4.39 0.01
N TRP A 48 4.02 4.15 -0.31
CA TRP A 48 4.74 2.93 0.07
C TRP A 48 5.85 3.25 1.09
N ARG A 49 5.45 3.36 2.36
CA ARG A 49 6.37 3.51 3.49
C ARG A 49 7.17 2.21 3.71
N LEU A 50 8.45 2.33 4.03
CA LEU A 50 9.32 1.17 4.30
C LEU A 50 9.01 0.47 5.63
N ASP A 51 8.41 1.19 6.57
CA ASP A 51 7.86 0.62 7.80
C ASP A 51 6.44 0.09 7.54
N PRO A 52 6.22 -1.23 7.63
CA PRO A 52 4.92 -1.85 7.39
C PRO A 52 4.00 -1.82 8.61
N ALA A 53 4.42 -1.23 9.74
CA ALA A 53 3.57 -1.12 10.92
C ALA A 53 2.37 -0.20 10.65
N ILE A 54 1.18 -0.66 11.03
CA ILE A 54 -0.03 0.15 11.07
C ILE A 54 -0.11 0.76 12.47
N THR A 55 -0.04 2.08 12.57
CA THR A 55 -0.19 2.74 13.87
C THR A 55 -1.66 2.83 14.26
N ARG A 56 -1.92 2.98 15.57
CA ARG A 56 -3.30 3.15 16.06
C ARG A 56 -3.93 4.39 15.44
N GLU A 57 -3.19 5.49 15.35
CA GLU A 57 -3.67 6.74 14.78
C GLU A 57 -4.12 6.56 13.32
N GLN A 58 -3.35 5.81 12.52
CA GLN A 58 -3.71 5.52 11.13
C GLN A 58 -4.97 4.66 11.03
N TYR A 59 -5.10 3.67 11.92
CA TYR A 59 -6.26 2.79 11.97
C TYR A 59 -7.53 3.54 12.38
N GLU A 60 -7.47 4.36 13.44
CA GLU A 60 -8.60 5.15 13.91
C GLU A 60 -9.04 6.19 12.86
N ALA A 61 -8.08 6.81 12.16
CA ALA A 61 -8.39 7.73 11.05
C ALA A 61 -9.10 7.02 9.89
N ALA A 62 -8.70 5.77 9.57
CA ALA A 62 -9.40 4.99 8.56
C ALA A 62 -10.83 4.63 9.00
N LEU A 63 -11.02 4.25 10.28
CA LEU A 63 -12.35 4.00 10.83
C LEU A 63 -13.26 5.23 10.74
N ASP A 64 -12.74 6.43 11.00
CA ASP A 64 -13.51 7.67 10.88
C ASP A 64 -14.03 7.88 9.46
N VAL A 65 -13.20 7.63 8.45
CA VAL A 65 -13.60 7.69 7.04
C VAL A 65 -14.70 6.68 6.73
N PHE A 66 -14.55 5.42 7.15
CA PHE A 66 -15.53 4.37 6.85
C PHE A 66 -16.87 4.56 7.57
N LEU A 67 -16.86 5.07 8.81
CA LEU A 67 -18.06 5.41 9.55
C LEU A 67 -18.76 6.62 8.93
N HIS A 68 -18.00 7.67 8.59
CA HIS A 68 -18.56 8.85 7.94
C HIS A 68 -19.21 8.51 6.58
N ALA A 69 -18.59 7.61 5.81
CA ALA A 69 -19.12 7.12 4.55
C ALA A 69 -20.32 6.15 4.71
N GLY A 70 -20.67 5.76 5.95
CA GLY A 70 -21.74 4.79 6.22
C GLY A 70 -21.41 3.34 5.80
N VAL A 71 -20.15 3.04 5.51
CA VAL A 71 -19.68 1.68 5.17
C VAL A 71 -19.69 0.81 6.42
N PHE A 72 -19.24 1.36 7.55
CA PHE A 72 -19.30 0.71 8.85
C PHE A 72 -20.47 1.26 9.68
N ARG A 73 -21.07 0.36 10.46
CA ARG A 73 -22.15 0.70 11.41
C ARG A 73 -21.61 0.93 12.82
N GLU A 74 -20.42 0.42 13.12
CA GLU A 74 -19.77 0.48 14.42
C GLU A 74 -18.24 0.50 14.27
N ARG A 75 -17.53 0.76 15.37
CA ARG A 75 -16.06 0.71 15.42
C ARG A 75 -15.60 -0.70 15.75
N PHE A 76 -14.48 -1.10 15.15
CA PHE A 76 -13.79 -2.34 15.47
C PHE A 76 -12.56 -2.03 16.33
N PRO A 77 -12.29 -2.80 17.41
CA PRO A 77 -11.09 -2.59 18.22
C PRO A 77 -9.81 -2.82 17.42
N PHE A 78 -8.80 -1.96 17.63
CA PHE A 78 -7.49 -2.06 16.96
C PHE A 78 -6.82 -3.41 17.21
N GLU A 79 -6.89 -3.90 18.45
CA GLU A 79 -6.27 -5.13 18.94
C GLU A 79 -6.81 -6.39 18.26
N ASP A 80 -8.06 -6.32 17.77
CA ASP A 80 -8.71 -7.44 17.08
C ASP A 80 -8.32 -7.52 15.59
N VAL A 81 -7.79 -6.43 15.03
CA VAL A 81 -7.56 -6.29 13.58
C VAL A 81 -6.07 -6.14 13.23
N VAL A 82 -5.29 -5.46 14.08
CA VAL A 82 -3.90 -5.11 13.78
C VAL A 82 -2.95 -5.95 14.62
N VAL A 83 -2.11 -6.71 13.92
CA VAL A 83 -1.00 -7.48 14.52
C VAL A 83 0.32 -6.78 14.21
N PRO A 84 1.19 -6.53 15.21
CA PRO A 84 2.48 -5.92 14.97
C PRO A 84 3.33 -6.79 14.02
N PRO A 85 4.14 -6.19 13.13
CA PRO A 85 5.03 -6.95 12.27
C PRO A 85 5.93 -7.87 13.12
N PRO A 86 6.16 -9.14 12.72
CA PRO A 86 7.16 -9.96 13.37
C PRO A 86 8.53 -9.27 13.32
N ALA A 87 9.32 -9.51 14.38
CA ALA A 87 10.71 -9.08 14.47
C ALA A 87 11.48 -9.40 13.18
#